data_AF-A0A2G1ZUA1-F1
#
_entry.id   AF-A0A2G1ZUA1-F1
#
_cell.length_a   1.000
_cell.length_b   1.000
_cell.length_c   1.000
_cell.angle_alpha   90.00
_cell.angle_beta   90.00
_cell.angle_gamma   90.00
#
_symmetry.space_group_name_H-M   'P 1'
#
loop_
_entity.id
_entity.type
_entity.pdbx_description
1 polymer ?
#
loop_
_entity_poly.entity_id
_entity_poly.type
_entity_poly.pdbx_seq_one_letter_code
_entity_poly.pdbx_strand_id
1 'polypeptide(L)'
;MKIGNPKQNCLCNHIRKCIMYGIINQALKLHICEKYGAASWKKIQEQSGIDLSNFTSMQRYPDSMTYQLIQTGVEVLNITAEQLIEEIGYFWVFYMGTGGYKEIFTESGDDFLSFLQNLNYLHGRVKSILPALQPPKFECTDISATQLRLHYYSCRDGFSPMVLGLVKGLADWFKEPVRIKHILLKERGDDHDVFEIKFINVESNRET
;
A
#
# COMPACT_ATOMS: atom_id res chain seq x y z
N MET A 1 -39.91 11.06 14.71
CA MET A 1 -38.74 11.32 13.87
C MET A 1 -37.57 10.52 14.42
N LYS A 2 -37.19 9.40 13.78
CA LYS A 2 -35.98 8.65 14.13
C LYS A 2 -34.86 9.15 13.23
N ILE A 3 -33.84 9.73 13.84
CA ILE A 3 -32.64 10.24 13.18
C ILE A 3 -31.83 9.00 12.75
N GLY A 4 -31.71 8.80 11.43
CA GLY A 4 -30.97 7.67 10.86
C GLY A 4 -29.47 7.85 11.08
N ASN A 5 -28.84 6.82 11.62
CA ASN A 5 -27.39 6.72 11.83
C ASN A 5 -26.66 6.74 10.47
N PRO A 6 -25.57 7.51 10.29
CA PRO A 6 -24.81 7.49 9.04
C PRO A 6 -24.12 6.13 8.89
N LYS A 7 -24.29 5.51 7.72
CA LYS A 7 -23.73 4.21 7.37
C LYS A 7 -22.21 4.21 7.61
N GLN A 8 -21.76 3.37 8.54
CA GLN A 8 -20.40 2.86 8.58
C GLN A 8 -20.11 2.20 7.22
N ASN A 9 -19.20 2.80 6.44
CA ASN A 9 -18.63 2.19 5.25
C ASN A 9 -17.78 0.99 5.68
N CYS A 10 -18.44 -0.15 5.86
CA CYS A 10 -17.77 -1.42 6.06
C CYS A 10 -17.11 -1.82 4.74
N LEU A 11 -15.79 -1.99 4.73
CA LEU A 11 -14.97 -2.43 3.58
C LEU A 11 -15.33 -3.84 3.05
N CYS A 12 -16.40 -4.46 3.55
CA CYS A 12 -16.71 -5.88 3.40
C CYS A 12 -17.67 -6.20 2.22
N ASN A 13 -18.22 -5.21 1.52
CA ASN A 13 -19.39 -5.46 0.66
C ASN A 13 -19.16 -6.11 -0.70
N HIS A 14 -17.93 -6.49 -1.07
CA HIS A 14 -17.68 -7.34 -2.25
C HIS A 14 -16.51 -8.30 -2.00
N ILE A 15 -16.71 -9.35 -1.19
CA ILE A 15 -15.70 -10.40 -1.03
C ILE A 15 -15.62 -11.24 -2.32
N ARG A 16 -14.88 -10.74 -3.32
CA ARG A 16 -14.16 -11.64 -4.24
C ARG A 16 -13.18 -12.42 -3.35
N LYS A 17 -13.17 -13.75 -3.45
CA LYS A 17 -12.23 -14.64 -2.73
C LYS A 17 -10.79 -14.44 -3.25
N CYS A 18 -10.23 -13.28 -3.01
CA CYS A 18 -8.83 -13.00 -3.26
C CYS A 18 -8.00 -13.49 -2.05
N ILE A 19 -6.79 -13.94 -2.37
CA ILE A 19 -5.84 -14.52 -1.42
C ILE A 19 -4.62 -13.61 -1.36
N MET A 20 -4.17 -13.28 -0.15
CA MET A 20 -2.99 -12.48 0.11
C MET A 20 -1.92 -13.34 0.77
N TYR A 21 -0.66 -13.08 0.43
CA TYR A 21 0.46 -13.67 1.17
C TYR A 21 0.65 -12.96 2.51
N GLY A 22 1.04 -13.72 3.53
CA GLY A 22 1.28 -13.23 4.88
C GLY A 22 2.32 -12.12 4.94
N ILE A 23 3.19 -11.95 3.94
CA ILE A 23 4.19 -10.88 3.92
C ILE A 23 3.58 -9.48 4.14
N ILE A 24 2.36 -9.21 3.64
CA ILE A 24 1.65 -7.94 3.85
C ILE A 24 1.25 -7.77 5.31
N ASN A 25 0.69 -8.83 5.91
CA ASN A 25 0.32 -8.85 7.33
C ASN A 25 1.55 -8.79 8.26
N GLN A 26 2.71 -9.31 7.81
CA GLN A 26 3.98 -9.20 8.52
C GLN A 26 4.47 -7.75 8.51
N ALA A 27 4.41 -7.08 7.36
CA ALA A 27 4.76 -5.66 7.26
C ALA A 27 3.84 -4.79 8.12
N LEU A 28 2.53 -5.07 8.13
CA LEU A 28 1.57 -4.41 9.04
C LEU A 28 1.99 -4.56 10.52
N LYS A 29 2.30 -5.78 10.95
CA LYS A 29 2.78 -6.05 12.31
C LYS A 29 4.05 -5.26 12.64
N LEU A 30 5.05 -5.31 11.75
CA LEU A 30 6.33 -4.66 11.97
C LEU A 30 6.16 -3.13 12.06
N HIS A 31 5.45 -2.53 11.11
CA HIS A 31 5.12 -1.11 11.13
C HIS A 31 4.43 -0.70 12.43
N ILE A 32 3.41 -1.45 12.86
CA ILE A 32 2.70 -1.16 14.12
C ILE A 32 3.64 -1.25 15.32
N CYS A 33 4.46 -2.30 15.38
CA CYS A 33 5.43 -2.46 16.46
C CYS A 33 6.46 -1.33 16.50
N GLU A 34 6.97 -0.91 15.35
CA GLU A 34 8.00 0.13 15.23
C GLU A 34 7.45 1.52 15.56
N LYS A 35 6.27 1.86 15.05
CA LYS A 35 5.69 3.21 15.20
C LYS A 35 4.80 3.38 16.43
N TYR A 36 4.00 2.36 16.76
CA TYR A 36 2.99 2.43 17.81
C TYR A 36 3.29 1.51 19.02
N GLY A 37 4.40 0.77 18.96
CA GLY A 37 4.85 -0.11 20.02
C GLY A 37 4.21 -1.50 20.01
N ALA A 38 4.95 -2.49 20.50
CA ALA A 38 4.51 -3.89 20.57
C ALA A 38 3.22 -4.11 21.40
N ALA A 39 2.96 -3.23 22.38
CA ALA A 39 1.71 -3.28 23.16
C ALA A 39 0.47 -2.99 22.30
N SER A 40 0.57 -2.09 21.33
CA SER A 40 -0.51 -1.79 20.39
C SER A 40 -0.79 -2.97 19.47
N TRP A 41 0.26 -3.60 18.93
CA TRP A 41 0.12 -4.84 18.17
C TRP A 41 -0.54 -5.95 18.97
N LYS A 42 -0.14 -6.15 20.25
CA LYS A 42 -0.73 -7.17 21.11
C LYS A 42 -2.24 -6.95 21.30
N LYS A 43 -2.67 -5.70 21.53
CA LYS A 43 -4.10 -5.36 21.62
C LYS A 43 -4.84 -5.67 20.31
N ILE A 44 -4.25 -5.35 19.16
CA ILE A 44 -4.83 -5.66 17.85
C ILE A 44 -4.97 -7.16 17.66
N GLN A 45 -3.95 -7.94 18.00
CA GLN A 45 -4.01 -9.40 17.93
C GLN A 45 -5.15 -9.95 18.82
N GLU A 46 -5.26 -9.48 20.06
CA GLU A 46 -6.32 -9.91 20.99
C GLU A 46 -7.73 -9.52 20.53
N GLN A 47 -7.90 -8.30 20.02
CA GLN A 47 -9.22 -7.77 19.61
C GLN A 47 -9.65 -8.22 18.22
N SER A 48 -8.69 -8.55 17.34
CA SER A 48 -9.00 -8.96 15.97
C SER A 48 -9.70 -10.30 15.92
N GLY A 49 -9.56 -11.16 16.94
CA GLY A 49 -10.10 -12.53 16.91
C GLY A 49 -9.44 -13.44 15.88
N ILE A 50 -8.28 -13.04 15.34
CA ILE A 50 -7.49 -13.82 14.39
C ILE A 50 -6.40 -14.59 15.15
N ASP A 51 -6.30 -15.90 14.91
CA ASP A 51 -5.16 -16.69 15.39
C ASP A 51 -3.91 -16.39 14.54
N LEU A 52 -2.97 -15.65 15.14
CA LEU A 52 -1.67 -15.30 14.55
C LEU A 52 -0.52 -16.14 15.12
N SER A 53 -0.79 -17.18 15.91
CA SER A 53 0.24 -17.98 16.59
C SER A 53 1.18 -18.72 15.62
N ASN A 54 0.66 -19.17 14.48
CA ASN A 54 1.39 -19.88 13.43
C ASN A 54 1.54 -19.05 12.14
N PHE A 55 1.57 -17.73 12.28
CA PHE A 55 1.60 -16.83 11.14
C PHE A 55 2.96 -16.85 10.40
N THR A 56 2.93 -17.00 9.06
CA THR A 56 4.15 -17.01 8.23
C THR A 56 4.01 -16.13 6.99
N SER A 57 5.08 -15.44 6.60
CA SER A 57 5.08 -14.48 5.49
C SER A 57 4.83 -15.12 4.12
N MET A 58 5.26 -16.37 3.94
CA MET A 58 5.14 -17.12 2.68
C MET A 58 3.85 -17.95 2.57
N GLN A 59 2.98 -17.93 3.59
CA GLN A 59 1.70 -18.60 3.54
C GLN A 59 0.60 -17.70 2.96
N ARG A 60 -0.42 -18.35 2.40
CA ARG A 60 -1.62 -17.75 1.85
C ARG A 60 -2.69 -17.59 2.92
N TYR A 61 -3.32 -16.43 2.96
CA TYR A 61 -4.45 -16.12 3.83
C TYR A 61 -5.59 -15.47 3.03
N PRO A 62 -6.85 -15.66 3.44
CA PRO A 62 -7.94 -14.87 2.89
C PRO A 62 -7.68 -13.37 3.08
N ASP A 63 -7.95 -12.56 2.07
CA ASP A 63 -7.78 -11.10 2.18
C ASP A 63 -8.56 -10.50 3.38
N SER A 64 -9.68 -11.13 3.76
CA SER A 64 -10.49 -10.73 4.93
C SER A 64 -9.67 -10.64 6.20
N MET A 65 -8.61 -11.44 6.34
CA MET A 65 -7.68 -11.37 7.47
C MET A 65 -6.96 -10.01 7.50
N THR A 66 -6.44 -9.56 6.36
CA THR A 66 -5.76 -8.26 6.26
C THR A 66 -6.72 -7.11 6.52
N TYR A 67 -7.92 -7.15 5.94
CA TYR A 67 -8.95 -6.14 6.19
C TYR A 67 -9.36 -6.08 7.67
N GLN A 68 -9.52 -7.23 8.32
CA GLN A 68 -9.85 -7.30 9.74
C GLN A 68 -8.72 -6.78 10.64
N LEU A 69 -7.47 -7.11 10.34
CA LEU A 69 -6.31 -6.56 11.06
C LEU A 69 -6.23 -5.03 10.93
N ILE A 70 -6.48 -4.49 9.73
CA ILE A 70 -6.53 -3.04 9.49
C ILE A 70 -7.68 -2.41 10.27
N GLN A 71 -8.88 -2.98 10.21
CA GLN A 71 -10.07 -2.46 10.91
C GLN A 71 -9.85 -2.42 12.42
N THR A 72 -9.35 -3.50 13.02
CA THR A 72 -9.00 -3.52 14.44
C THR A 72 -7.85 -2.56 14.75
N GLY A 73 -6.87 -2.43 13.86
CA GLY A 73 -5.78 -1.47 13.98
C GLY A 73 -6.27 -0.03 14.07
N VAL A 74 -7.18 0.36 13.18
CA VAL A 74 -7.84 1.68 13.18
C VAL A 74 -8.51 1.97 14.52
N GLU A 75 -9.25 1.01 15.07
CA GLU A 75 -9.94 1.15 16.35
C GLU A 75 -8.96 1.28 17.53
N VAL A 76 -7.93 0.44 17.58
CA VAL A 76 -6.94 0.44 18.67
C VAL A 76 -6.04 1.68 18.64
N LEU A 77 -5.66 2.13 17.45
CA LEU A 77 -4.72 3.23 17.25
C LEU A 77 -5.42 4.60 17.18
N ASN A 78 -6.74 4.62 17.01
CA ASN A 78 -7.56 5.82 16.85
C ASN A 78 -7.08 6.72 15.69
N ILE A 79 -6.86 6.10 14.53
CA ILE A 79 -6.48 6.74 13.26
C ILE A 79 -7.41 6.24 12.15
N THR A 80 -7.43 6.88 10.98
CA THR A 80 -8.28 6.41 9.87
C THR A 80 -7.67 5.21 9.14
N ALA A 81 -8.50 4.45 8.42
CA ALA A 81 -8.01 3.35 7.59
C ALA A 81 -7.05 3.85 6.50
N GLU A 82 -7.37 4.99 5.88
CA GLU A 82 -6.52 5.62 4.87
C GLU A 82 -5.14 5.97 5.43
N GLN A 83 -5.08 6.51 6.65
CA GLN A 83 -3.82 6.81 7.34
C GLN A 83 -3.01 5.54 7.57
N LEU A 84 -3.60 4.50 8.20
CA LEU A 84 -2.88 3.26 8.48
C LEU A 84 -2.39 2.59 7.18
N ILE A 85 -3.24 2.51 6.16
CA ILE A 85 -2.94 1.86 4.88
C ILE A 85 -1.85 2.62 4.12
N GLU A 86 -1.90 3.96 4.11
CA GLU A 86 -0.86 4.80 3.52
C GLU A 86 0.48 4.60 4.22
N GLU A 87 0.49 4.57 5.55
CA GLU A 87 1.72 4.36 6.30
C GLU A 87 2.35 2.98 6.04
N ILE A 88 1.54 1.93 5.92
CA ILE A 88 2.02 0.60 5.51
C ILE A 88 2.64 0.68 4.12
N GLY A 89 2.00 1.39 3.18
CA GLY A 89 2.53 1.57 1.83
C GLY A 89 3.90 2.24 1.81
N TYR A 90 4.09 3.26 2.64
CA TYR A 90 5.38 3.93 2.82
C TYR A 90 6.42 2.97 3.42
N PHE A 91 6.08 2.32 4.54
CA PHE A 91 6.95 1.34 5.20
C PHE A 91 7.35 0.19 4.28
N TRP A 92 6.43 -0.26 3.42
CA TRP A 92 6.62 -1.37 2.48
C TRP A 92 7.83 -1.18 1.58
N VAL A 93 8.09 0.05 1.13
CA VAL A 93 9.24 0.35 0.26
C VAL A 93 10.55 -0.01 0.96
N PHE A 94 10.74 0.44 2.18
CA PHE A 94 11.96 0.19 2.95
C PHE A 94 12.04 -1.27 3.42
N TYR A 95 10.91 -1.86 3.82
CA TYR A 95 10.84 -3.27 4.18
C TYR A 95 11.28 -4.19 3.03
N MET A 96 10.85 -3.90 1.81
CA MET A 96 11.21 -4.67 0.62
C MET A 96 12.62 -4.36 0.12
N GLY A 97 13.03 -3.07 0.13
CA GLY A 97 14.34 -2.62 -0.33
C GLY A 97 15.50 -2.99 0.60
N THR A 98 15.23 -3.37 1.85
CA THR A 98 16.27 -3.78 2.81
C THR A 98 16.15 -5.22 3.30
N GLY A 99 15.00 -5.87 3.06
CA GLY A 99 14.72 -7.24 3.49
C GLY A 99 15.08 -8.32 2.46
N GLY A 100 14.41 -9.47 2.57
CA GLY A 100 14.68 -10.67 1.75
C GLY A 100 14.38 -10.52 0.25
N TYR A 101 13.80 -9.40 -0.19
CA TYR A 101 13.52 -9.10 -1.60
C TYR A 101 14.40 -7.98 -2.16
N LYS A 102 15.44 -7.56 -1.41
CA LYS A 102 16.31 -6.44 -1.76
C LYS A 102 16.84 -6.52 -3.19
N GLU A 103 17.37 -7.66 -3.62
CA GLU A 103 17.94 -7.82 -4.97
C GLU A 103 16.91 -7.56 -6.06
N ILE A 104 15.72 -8.16 -5.94
CA ILE A 104 14.62 -7.93 -6.89
C ILE A 104 14.19 -6.45 -6.88
N PHE A 105 14.11 -5.85 -5.69
CA PHE A 105 13.76 -4.44 -5.54
C PHE A 105 14.80 -3.54 -6.22
N THR A 106 16.08 -3.68 -5.91
CA THR A 106 17.14 -2.82 -6.46
C THR A 106 17.35 -3.01 -7.96
N GLU A 107 17.07 -4.20 -8.49
CA GLU A 107 17.11 -4.45 -9.94
C GLU A 107 15.86 -3.96 -10.69
N SER A 108 14.87 -3.40 -10.00
CA SER A 108 13.63 -2.91 -10.61
C SER A 108 13.71 -1.45 -11.07
N GLY A 109 14.79 -0.72 -10.81
CA GLY A 109 15.00 0.63 -11.33
C GLY A 109 16.06 1.40 -10.58
N ASP A 110 16.74 2.29 -11.30
CA ASP A 110 17.83 3.13 -10.75
C ASP A 110 17.33 4.53 -10.33
N ASP A 111 16.12 4.88 -10.74
CA ASP A 111 15.45 6.15 -10.42
C ASP A 111 13.95 5.93 -10.20
N PHE A 112 13.28 6.97 -9.70
CA PHE A 112 11.86 6.94 -9.37
C PHE A 112 10.96 6.57 -10.55
N LEU A 113 11.18 7.16 -11.73
CA LEU A 113 10.35 6.92 -12.90
C LEU A 113 10.57 5.51 -13.44
N SER A 114 11.82 5.08 -13.62
CA SER A 114 12.14 3.75 -14.11
C SER A 114 11.60 2.66 -13.17
N PHE A 115 11.67 2.87 -11.85
CA PHE A 115 11.08 1.96 -10.88
C PHE A 115 9.56 1.85 -11.01
N LEU A 116 8.84 2.97 -11.14
CA LEU A 116 7.39 2.96 -11.33
C LEU A 116 6.99 2.22 -12.62
N GLN A 117 7.73 2.43 -13.71
CA GLN A 117 7.49 1.72 -14.98
C GLN A 117 7.74 0.21 -14.86
N ASN A 118 8.63 -0.21 -13.97
CA ASN A 118 9.01 -1.60 -13.76
C ASN A 118 8.25 -2.31 -12.62
N LEU A 119 7.27 -1.67 -11.97
CA LEU A 119 6.48 -2.30 -10.90
C LEU A 119 5.83 -3.62 -11.33
N ASN A 120 5.37 -3.72 -12.58
CA ASN A 120 4.81 -4.97 -13.10
C ASN A 120 5.88 -6.06 -13.27
N TYR A 121 7.09 -5.69 -13.70
CA TYR A 121 8.23 -6.59 -13.82
C TYR A 121 8.67 -7.11 -12.44
N LEU A 122 8.78 -6.21 -11.45
CA LEU A 122 9.03 -6.56 -10.04
C LEU A 122 8.03 -7.61 -9.55
N HIS A 123 6.73 -7.35 -9.70
CA HIS A 123 5.69 -8.30 -9.30
C HIS A 123 5.75 -9.63 -10.06
N GLY A 124 6.14 -9.61 -11.34
CA GLY A 124 6.39 -10.82 -12.13
C GLY A 124 7.49 -11.68 -11.52
N ARG A 125 8.60 -11.07 -11.10
CA ARG A 125 9.70 -11.78 -10.43
C ARG A 125 9.30 -12.33 -9.06
N VAL A 126 8.58 -11.55 -8.27
CA VAL A 126 8.06 -12.02 -6.97
C VAL A 126 7.08 -13.18 -7.17
N LYS A 127 6.24 -13.15 -8.22
CA LYS A 127 5.31 -14.24 -8.54
C LYS A 127 6.02 -15.55 -8.89
N SER A 128 7.22 -15.51 -9.45
CA SER A 128 8.04 -16.71 -9.66
C SER A 128 8.45 -17.40 -8.34
N ILE A 129 8.56 -16.63 -7.25
CA ILE A 129 8.83 -17.14 -5.89
C ILE A 129 7.52 -17.49 -5.16
N LEU A 130 6.47 -16.71 -5.41
CA LEU A 130 5.16 -16.80 -4.79
C LEU A 130 4.07 -17.05 -5.86
N PRO A 131 3.89 -18.29 -6.35
CA PRO A 131 3.09 -18.57 -7.55
C PRO A 131 1.62 -18.17 -7.47
N ALA A 132 1.05 -18.11 -6.27
CA ALA A 132 -0.35 -17.72 -6.05
C ALA A 132 -0.53 -16.20 -5.91
N LEU A 133 0.51 -15.41 -6.16
CA LEU A 133 0.46 -13.96 -5.98
C LEU A 133 -0.55 -13.39 -6.98
N GLN A 134 -1.45 -12.58 -6.45
CA GLN A 134 -2.39 -11.76 -7.21
C GLN A 134 -1.93 -10.31 -7.09
N PRO A 135 -0.93 -9.89 -7.91
CA PRO A 135 -0.41 -8.55 -7.84
C PRO A 135 -1.41 -7.56 -8.46
N PRO A 136 -1.37 -6.28 -8.05
CA PRO A 136 -1.98 -5.22 -8.85
C PRO A 136 -1.24 -5.07 -10.19
N LYS A 137 -1.86 -4.36 -11.13
CA LYS A 137 -1.21 -3.90 -12.37
C LYS A 137 -1.04 -2.38 -12.28
N PHE A 138 0.12 -1.91 -12.72
CA PHE A 138 0.43 -0.49 -12.84
C PHE A 138 0.67 -0.09 -14.30
N GLU A 139 0.43 1.16 -14.63
CA GLU A 139 0.76 1.73 -15.93
C GLU A 139 1.08 3.22 -15.77
N CYS A 140 2.17 3.66 -16.40
CA CYS A 140 2.57 5.07 -16.41
C CYS A 140 2.21 5.68 -17.77
N THR A 141 1.42 6.75 -17.76
CA THR A 141 1.01 7.52 -18.95
C THR A 141 1.32 9.01 -18.75
N ASP A 142 1.13 9.81 -19.81
CA ASP A 142 1.34 11.27 -19.79
C ASP A 142 2.69 11.70 -19.18
N ILE A 143 3.72 10.91 -19.45
CA ILE A 143 5.06 11.09 -18.92
C ILE A 143 5.72 12.30 -19.60
N SER A 144 6.20 13.23 -18.80
CA SER A 144 6.99 14.38 -19.23
C SER A 144 8.11 14.66 -18.22
N ALA A 145 8.91 15.70 -18.48
CA ALA A 145 9.94 16.14 -17.55
C ALA A 145 9.40 16.65 -16.20
N THR A 146 8.10 16.96 -16.10
CA THR A 146 7.51 17.58 -14.90
C THR A 146 6.39 16.78 -14.26
N GLN A 147 5.89 15.74 -14.92
CA GLN A 147 4.80 14.92 -14.38
C GLN A 147 4.66 13.56 -15.05
N LEU A 148 3.86 12.70 -14.43
CA LEU A 148 3.30 11.48 -15.01
C LEU A 148 1.93 11.17 -14.39
N ARG A 149 1.19 10.26 -15.01
CA ARG A 149 0.01 9.62 -14.41
C ARG A 149 0.29 8.15 -14.12
N LEU A 150 0.05 7.73 -12.89
CA LEU A 150 0.15 6.34 -12.45
C LEU A 150 -1.25 5.75 -12.34
N HIS A 151 -1.54 4.78 -13.20
CA HIS A 151 -2.78 4.01 -13.17
C HIS A 151 -2.58 2.78 -12.27
N TYR A 152 -3.54 2.53 -11.38
CA TYR A 152 -3.55 1.41 -10.45
C TYR A 152 -4.79 0.55 -10.65
N TYR A 153 -4.57 -0.69 -11.09
CA TYR A 153 -5.61 -1.68 -11.29
C TYR A 153 -5.48 -2.80 -10.26
N SER A 154 -6.57 -3.10 -9.56
CA SER A 154 -6.59 -4.14 -8.55
C SER A 154 -7.96 -4.81 -8.45
N CYS A 155 -7.94 -6.12 -8.20
CA CYS A 155 -9.13 -6.86 -7.80
C CYS A 155 -9.58 -6.56 -6.36
N ARG A 156 -8.73 -5.89 -5.57
CA ARG A 156 -8.98 -5.49 -4.18
C ARG A 156 -9.39 -4.02 -4.10
N ASP A 157 -10.40 -3.74 -3.31
CA ASP A 157 -10.87 -2.38 -3.01
C ASP A 157 -10.24 -1.86 -1.71
N GLY A 158 -10.20 -0.54 -1.51
CA GLY A 158 -9.68 0.07 -0.28
C GLY A 158 -8.16 0.19 -0.16
N PHE A 159 -7.38 -0.26 -1.16
CA PHE A 159 -5.90 -0.21 -1.11
C PHE A 159 -5.27 0.96 -1.87
N SER A 160 -6.05 1.88 -2.43
CA SER A 160 -5.51 3.08 -3.08
C SER A 160 -4.67 3.98 -2.14
N PRO A 161 -4.95 4.10 -0.81
CA PRO A 161 -4.04 4.79 0.11
C PRO A 161 -2.66 4.11 0.21
N MET A 162 -2.60 2.78 0.04
CA MET A 162 -1.33 2.04 0.09
C MET A 162 -0.43 2.44 -1.08
N VAL A 163 -1.03 2.65 -2.25
CA VAL A 163 -0.33 3.14 -3.44
C VAL A 163 0.20 4.55 -3.20
N LEU A 164 -0.59 5.43 -2.60
CA LEU A 164 -0.13 6.77 -2.22
C LEU A 164 1.10 6.71 -1.30
N GLY A 165 1.06 5.85 -0.27
CA GLY A 165 2.18 5.61 0.62
C GLY A 165 3.41 5.06 -0.10
N LEU A 166 3.21 4.08 -0.98
CA LEU A 166 4.29 3.46 -1.77
C LEU A 166 4.98 4.47 -2.68
N VAL A 167 4.21 5.33 -3.36
CA VAL A 167 4.77 6.39 -4.20
C VAL A 167 5.57 7.40 -3.36
N LYS A 168 5.08 7.77 -2.16
CA LYS A 168 5.86 8.62 -1.23
C LYS A 168 7.14 7.94 -0.76
N GLY A 169 7.08 6.66 -0.41
CA GLY A 169 8.25 5.89 0.02
C GLY A 169 9.30 5.78 -1.09
N LEU A 170 8.87 5.56 -2.34
CA LEU A 170 9.78 5.53 -3.49
C LEU A 170 10.39 6.91 -3.78
N ALA A 171 9.60 7.98 -3.67
CA ALA A 171 10.09 9.35 -3.81
C ALA A 171 11.22 9.62 -2.81
N ASP A 172 11.04 9.24 -1.55
CA ASP A 172 12.07 9.40 -0.52
C ASP A 172 13.27 8.47 -0.75
N TRP A 173 13.03 7.22 -1.17
CA TRP A 173 14.09 6.26 -1.49
C TRP A 173 15.03 6.77 -2.59
N PHE A 174 14.47 7.30 -3.68
CA PHE A 174 15.23 7.83 -4.82
C PHE A 174 15.59 9.32 -4.66
N LYS A 175 15.19 9.97 -3.56
CA LYS A 175 15.38 11.41 -3.32
C LYS A 175 14.78 12.28 -4.43
N GLU A 176 13.63 11.86 -4.96
CA GLU A 176 12.88 12.53 -6.03
C GLU A 176 11.63 13.19 -5.43
N PRO A 177 11.65 14.50 -5.14
CA PRO A 177 10.52 15.15 -4.50
C PRO A 177 9.34 15.28 -5.46
N VAL A 178 8.18 14.78 -5.04
CA VAL A 178 6.96 14.78 -5.87
C VAL A 178 5.74 15.29 -5.11
N ARG A 179 4.80 15.87 -5.85
CA ARG A 179 3.43 16.13 -5.39
C ARG A 179 2.47 15.13 -6.03
N ILE A 180 1.67 14.47 -5.22
CA ILE A 180 0.75 13.40 -5.67
C ILE A 180 -0.69 13.87 -5.48
N LYS A 181 -1.54 13.64 -6.47
CA LYS A 181 -2.98 13.88 -6.41
C LYS A 181 -3.73 12.65 -6.93
N HIS A 182 -4.63 12.10 -6.12
CA HIS A 182 -5.54 11.04 -6.54
C HIS A 182 -6.67 11.67 -7.37
N ILE A 183 -6.72 11.38 -8.68
CA ILE A 183 -7.59 12.08 -9.64
C ILE A 183 -8.80 11.25 -10.12
N LEU A 184 -8.66 9.93 -10.26
CA LEU A 184 -9.76 8.99 -10.51
C LEU A 184 -9.81 7.98 -9.37
N LEU A 185 -11.01 7.65 -8.88
CA LEU A 185 -11.21 6.80 -7.72
C LEU A 185 -12.16 5.66 -8.08
N LYS A 186 -11.68 4.42 -8.04
CA LYS A 186 -12.49 3.23 -8.31
C LYS A 186 -13.73 3.16 -7.42
N GLU A 187 -13.58 3.56 -6.16
CA GLU A 187 -14.66 3.59 -5.17
C GLU A 187 -15.77 4.60 -5.50
N ARG A 188 -15.51 5.58 -6.37
CA ARG A 188 -16.50 6.55 -6.86
C ARG A 188 -17.15 6.13 -8.19
N GLY A 189 -16.81 4.94 -8.69
CA GLY A 189 -17.37 4.38 -9.93
C GLY A 189 -16.50 4.55 -11.16
N ASP A 190 -15.28 5.10 -11.03
CA ASP A 190 -14.28 5.03 -12.09
C ASP A 190 -13.82 3.58 -12.32
N ASP A 191 -13.30 3.28 -13.52
CA ASP A 191 -12.83 1.92 -13.86
C ASP A 191 -11.69 1.44 -12.93
N HIS A 192 -10.78 2.35 -12.57
CA HIS A 192 -9.63 2.11 -11.73
C HIS A 192 -9.11 3.42 -11.12
N ASP A 193 -8.16 3.33 -10.20
CA ASP A 193 -7.59 4.51 -9.54
C ASP A 193 -6.46 5.13 -10.39
N VAL A 194 -6.40 6.46 -10.45
CA VAL A 194 -5.32 7.19 -11.15
C VAL A 194 -4.74 8.28 -10.29
N PHE A 195 -3.41 8.32 -10.20
CA PHE A 195 -2.65 9.31 -9.47
C PHE A 195 -1.88 10.21 -10.44
N GLU A 196 -2.11 11.52 -10.37
CA GLU A 196 -1.25 12.52 -10.99
C GLU A 196 -0.04 12.77 -10.08
N ILE A 197 1.16 12.59 -10.61
CA ILE A 197 2.43 12.77 -9.90
C ILE A 197 3.20 13.88 -10.60
N LYS A 198 3.55 14.95 -9.87
CA LYS A 198 4.32 16.09 -10.38
C LYS A 198 5.68 16.15 -9.71
N PHE A 199 6.74 16.21 -10.50
CA PHE A 199 8.11 16.41 -10.01
C PHE A 199 8.28 17.84 -9.52
N ILE A 200 8.94 18.00 -8.37
CA ILE A 200 9.21 19.31 -7.77
C ILE A 200 10.67 19.67 -8.07
N ASN A 201 10.89 20.63 -8.97
CA ASN A 201 12.24 21.13 -9.22
C ASN A 201 12.78 21.84 -7.96
N VAL A 202 13.88 21.33 -7.40
CA VAL A 202 14.51 21.88 -6.19
C VAL A 202 15.32 23.16 -6.48
N GLU A 203 15.48 23.54 -7.75
CA GLU A 203 16.30 24.69 -8.15
C GLU A 203 15.68 26.07 -7.84
N SER A 204 14.40 26.17 -7.49
CA SER A 204 13.74 27.47 -7.25
C SER A 204 13.72 27.97 -5.79
N ASN A 205 14.57 27.42 -4.89
CA ASN A 205 14.61 27.84 -3.47
C ASN A 205 15.96 28.37 -3.00
N ARG A 206 16.82 28.84 -3.92
CA ARG A 206 18.04 29.59 -3.59
C ARG A 206 17.97 31.02 -4.13
N GLU A 207 16.98 31.79 -3.71
CA GLU A 207 17.00 33.26 -3.83
C GLU A 207 15.95 33.85 -2.89
N THR A 208 16.37 34.14 -1.65
CA THR A 208 16.06 35.34 -0.85
C THR A 208 16.99 35.37 0.35
#